data_AF-A0A7V5RHK9-F1
#
_entry.id   AF-A0A7V5RHK9-F1
#
_cell.length_a   1.000
_cell.length_b   1.000
_cell.length_c   1.000
_cell.angle_alpha   90.00
_cell.angle_beta   90.00
_cell.angle_gamma   90.00
#
_symmetry.space_group_name_H-M   'P 1'
#
loop_
_entity.id
_entity.type
_entity.pdbx_description
1 polymer ?
#
loop_
_entity_poly.entity_id
_entity_poly.type
_entity_poly.pdbx_seq_one_letter_code
_entity_poly.pdbx_strand_id
1 'polypeptide(L)'
;MSNRTLRDGIVVGLIGYFAVAVLYAVFDLIAARGMLHTVDMLGKAVFRDLRDASVLQMPMELDVTAIIWYSGLHLVLSLAIGMIVTSLIAYSEQHPEKSTLVLLILIAGFVVTVAAVGMLTSGFRELLPWWSIVVANVLAVIFAGMYLVRQRPGTWERLSPFAGRSASA
;
A
#
# COMPACT_ATOMS: atom_id res chain seq x y z
N MET A 1 20.80 -4.27 9.00
CA MET A 1 19.51 -3.81 9.56
C MET A 1 19.45 -4.14 11.04
N SER A 2 18.91 -3.25 11.88
CA SER A 2 18.68 -3.56 13.30
C SER A 2 17.42 -4.40 13.49
N ASN A 3 17.32 -5.14 14.60
CA ASN A 3 16.14 -5.95 14.95
C ASN A 3 14.86 -5.09 15.00
N ARG A 4 14.97 -3.85 15.51
CA ARG A 4 13.86 -2.89 15.54
C ARG A 4 13.38 -2.50 14.14
N THR A 5 14.29 -2.19 13.22
CA THR A 5 13.90 -1.86 11.83
C THR A 5 13.27 -3.04 11.11
N LEU A 6 13.76 -4.27 11.35
CA LEU A 6 13.13 -5.48 10.79
C LEU A 6 11.70 -5.65 11.29
N ARG A 7 11.49 -5.58 12.61
CA ARG A 7 10.16 -5.70 13.23
C ARG A 7 9.21 -4.61 12.74
N ASP A 8 9.64 -3.35 12.78
CA ASP A 8 8.80 -2.23 12.35
C ASP A 8 8.45 -2.37 10.85
N GLY A 9 9.38 -2.85 10.02
CA GLY A 9 9.16 -3.09 8.60
C GLY A 9 8.08 -4.14 8.32
N ILE A 10 8.12 -5.25 9.06
CA ILE A 10 7.07 -6.29 9.00
C ILE A 10 5.72 -5.71 9.39
N VAL A 11 5.64 -4.96 10.50
CA VAL A 11 4.37 -4.37 10.95
C VAL A 11 3.84 -3.33 9.97
N VAL A 12 4.69 -2.47 9.42
CA VAL A 12 4.30 -1.51 8.38
C VAL A 12 3.76 -2.22 7.13
N GLY A 13 4.42 -3.31 6.71
CA GLY A 13 3.96 -4.11 5.58
C GLY A 13 2.60 -4.78 5.83
N LEU A 14 2.39 -5.35 7.02
CA LEU A 14 1.11 -5.93 7.40
C LEU A 14 0.00 -4.88 7.47
N ILE A 15 0.29 -3.69 8.01
CA ILE A 15 -0.66 -2.57 8.02
C ILE A 15 -1.06 -2.21 6.60
N GLY A 16 -0.10 -2.08 5.67
CA GLY A 16 -0.38 -1.79 4.27
C GLY A 16 -1.26 -2.86 3.61
N TYR A 17 -0.91 -4.14 3.81
CA TYR A 17 -1.67 -5.28 3.30
C TYR A 17 -3.13 -5.25 3.78
N PHE A 18 -3.34 -5.16 5.09
CA PHE A 18 -4.68 -5.18 5.67
C PHE A 18 -5.48 -3.92 5.36
N ALA A 19 -4.85 -2.74 5.30
CA ALA A 19 -5.53 -1.50 4.95
C ALA A 19 -6.19 -1.60 3.57
N VAL A 20 -5.44 -2.10 2.57
CA VAL A 20 -5.93 -2.26 1.21
C VAL A 20 -6.92 -3.42 1.11
N ALA A 21 -6.62 -4.58 1.71
CA ALA A 21 -7.48 -5.76 1.66
C ALA A 21 -8.86 -5.50 2.30
N VAL A 22 -8.88 -4.87 3.48
CA VAL A 22 -10.13 -4.56 4.19
C VAL A 22 -10.93 -3.50 3.44
N LEU A 23 -10.29 -2.46 2.90
CA LEU A 23 -11.00 -1.45 2.13
C LEU A 23 -11.73 -2.07 0.93
N TYR A 24 -11.04 -2.89 0.14
CA TYR A 24 -11.66 -3.49 -1.04
C TYR A 24 -12.70 -4.56 -0.68
N ALA A 25 -12.49 -5.31 0.39
CA ALA A 25 -13.52 -6.22 0.91
C ALA A 25 -14.81 -5.49 1.31
N VAL A 26 -14.69 -4.33 1.96
CA VAL A 26 -15.84 -3.46 2.30
C VAL A 26 -16.47 -2.87 1.03
N PHE A 27 -15.64 -2.40 0.09
CA PHE A 27 -16.10 -1.84 -1.18
C PHE A 27 -16.92 -2.85 -1.99
N ASP A 28 -16.43 -4.09 -2.09
CA ASP A 28 -17.12 -5.17 -2.78
C ASP A 28 -18.42 -5.59 -2.11
N LEU A 29 -18.46 -5.55 -0.77
CA LEU A 29 -19.65 -5.84 0.00
C LEU A 29 -20.74 -4.77 -0.21
N ILE A 30 -20.35 -3.48 -0.19
CA ILE A 30 -21.26 -2.35 -0.47
C ILE A 30 -21.78 -2.43 -1.92
N ALA A 31 -20.94 -2.85 -2.86
CA ALA A 31 -21.31 -3.01 -4.26
C ALA A 31 -22.11 -4.30 -4.56
N ALA A 32 -22.42 -5.12 -3.54
CA ALA A 32 -23.11 -6.41 -3.68
C ALA A 32 -22.43 -7.39 -4.67
N ARG A 33 -21.11 -7.34 -4.79
CA ARG A 33 -20.31 -8.21 -5.69
C ARG A 33 -19.75 -9.46 -4.99
N GLY A 34 -19.79 -9.48 -3.65
CA GLY A 34 -19.18 -10.51 -2.80
C GLY A 34 -17.79 -10.08 -2.31
N MET A 35 -17.48 -10.33 -1.04
CA MET A 35 -16.32 -9.77 -0.31
C MET A 35 -14.94 -10.02 -0.94
N LEU A 36 -14.80 -11.05 -1.80
CA LEU A 36 -13.52 -11.43 -2.42
C LEU A 36 -13.46 -11.10 -3.91
N HIS A 37 -14.45 -10.37 -4.45
CA HIS A 37 -14.57 -10.11 -5.88
C HIS A 37 -13.36 -9.37 -6.46
N THR A 38 -12.93 -8.28 -5.84
CA THR A 38 -11.77 -7.50 -6.27
C THR A 38 -10.50 -8.35 -6.21
N VAL A 39 -10.34 -9.14 -5.15
CA VAL A 39 -9.17 -10.01 -4.96
C VAL A 39 -9.11 -11.10 -6.03
N ASP A 40 -10.24 -11.73 -6.33
CA ASP A 40 -10.37 -12.74 -7.37
C ASP A 40 -10.11 -12.15 -8.77
N MET A 41 -10.71 -11.00 -9.07
CA MET A 41 -10.52 -10.30 -10.33
C MET A 41 -9.05 -9.93 -10.57
N LEU A 42 -8.39 -9.35 -9.55
CA LEU A 42 -6.98 -9.00 -9.61
C LEU A 42 -6.10 -10.26 -9.74
N GLY A 43 -6.45 -11.35 -9.05
CA GLY A 43 -5.75 -12.62 -9.20
C GLY A 43 -5.88 -13.22 -10.60
N LYS A 44 -7.07 -13.17 -11.21
CA LYS A 44 -7.28 -13.58 -12.60
C LYS A 44 -6.55 -12.67 -13.57
N ALA A 45 -6.48 -11.36 -13.31
CA ALA A 45 -5.74 -10.42 -14.14
C ALA A 45 -4.23 -10.70 -14.14
N VAL A 46 -3.66 -11.06 -12.99
CA VAL A 46 -2.23 -11.34 -12.85
C VAL A 46 -1.86 -12.76 -13.31
N PHE A 47 -2.66 -13.77 -12.95
CA PHE A 47 -2.28 -15.18 -13.11
C PHE A 47 -3.04 -15.92 -14.22
N ARG A 48 -4.11 -15.35 -14.78
CA ARG A 48 -4.92 -15.98 -15.84
C ARG A 48 -5.15 -15.09 -17.06
N ASP A 49 -4.34 -14.04 -17.22
CA ASP A 49 -4.37 -13.10 -18.34
C ASP A 49 -5.76 -12.48 -18.61
N LEU A 50 -6.55 -12.28 -17.55
CA LEU A 50 -7.80 -11.54 -17.67
C LEU A 50 -7.49 -10.06 -17.89
N ARG A 51 -7.89 -9.51 -19.05
CA ARG A 51 -7.60 -8.11 -19.41
C ARG A 51 -8.82 -7.21 -19.53
N ASP A 52 -10.01 -7.79 -19.59
CA ASP A 52 -11.24 -7.05 -19.84
C ASP A 52 -12.34 -7.50 -18.88
N ALA A 53 -12.97 -6.53 -18.23
CA ALA A 53 -14.13 -6.73 -17.37
C ALA A 53 -15.36 -7.18 -18.16
N SER A 54 -15.47 -6.87 -19.45
CA SER A 54 -16.62 -7.22 -20.31
C SER A 54 -16.82 -8.74 -20.46
N VAL A 55 -15.75 -9.51 -20.28
CA VAL A 55 -15.74 -10.97 -20.35
C VAL A 55 -16.20 -11.60 -19.02
N LEU A 56 -16.27 -10.81 -17.95
CA LEU A 56 -16.76 -11.28 -16.64
C LEU A 56 -18.29 -11.34 -16.67
N GLN A 57 -18.82 -12.54 -16.86
CA GLN A 57 -20.24 -12.80 -16.66
C GLN A 57 -20.56 -12.72 -15.16
N MET A 58 -21.64 -12.02 -14.81
CA MET A 58 -22.18 -11.99 -13.45
C MET A 58 -23.26 -13.07 -13.29
N PRO A 59 -23.23 -13.91 -12.23
CA PRO A 59 -22.24 -13.92 -11.14
C PRO A 59 -20.91 -14.57 -11.56
N MET A 60 -19.80 -13.99 -11.12
CA MET A 60 -18.47 -14.54 -11.37
C MET A 60 -18.23 -15.79 -10.49
N GLU A 61 -17.81 -16.90 -11.08
CA GLU A 61 -17.31 -18.04 -10.30
C GLU A 61 -15.97 -17.68 -9.64
N LEU A 62 -15.93 -17.76 -8.30
CA LEU A 62 -14.72 -17.45 -7.53
C LEU A 62 -13.63 -18.48 -7.83
N ASP A 63 -12.44 -17.99 -8.14
CA ASP A 63 -11.28 -18.84 -8.33
C ASP A 63 -10.36 -18.78 -7.12
N VAL A 64 -10.56 -19.74 -6.22
CA VAL A 64 -9.83 -19.86 -4.95
C VAL A 64 -8.31 -19.85 -5.17
N THR A 65 -7.83 -20.41 -6.28
CA THR A 65 -6.40 -20.45 -6.59
C THR A 65 -5.88 -19.05 -6.93
N ALA A 66 -6.59 -18.29 -7.77
CA ALA A 66 -6.23 -16.90 -8.07
C ALA A 66 -6.25 -16.02 -6.82
N ILE A 67 -7.28 -16.18 -5.96
CA ILE A 67 -7.41 -15.45 -4.70
C ILE A 67 -6.18 -15.69 -3.82
N ILE A 68 -5.81 -16.95 -3.58
CA ILE A 68 -4.67 -17.30 -2.73
C ILE A 68 -3.35 -16.74 -3.29
N TRP A 69 -3.10 -16.92 -4.59
CA TRP A 69 -1.89 -16.42 -5.23
C TRP A 69 -1.79 -14.90 -5.18
N TYR A 70 -2.90 -14.20 -5.44
CA TYR A 70 -2.92 -12.74 -5.39
C TYR A 70 -2.77 -12.21 -3.96
N SER A 71 -3.46 -12.79 -2.98
CA SER A 71 -3.28 -12.44 -1.57
C SER A 71 -1.85 -12.67 -1.10
N GLY A 72 -1.22 -13.78 -1.53
CA GLY A 72 0.19 -14.06 -1.25
C GLY A 72 1.13 -13.04 -1.89
N LEU A 73 0.94 -12.73 -3.19
CA LEU A 73 1.72 -11.73 -3.91
C LEU A 73 1.60 -10.35 -3.26
N HIS A 74 0.36 -9.93 -2.95
CA HIS A 74 0.09 -8.66 -2.30
C HIS A 74 0.76 -8.59 -0.93
N LEU A 75 0.67 -9.65 -0.12
CA LEU A 75 1.36 -9.72 1.18
C LEU A 75 2.87 -9.57 1.03
N VAL A 76 3.50 -10.30 0.10
CA VAL A 76 4.95 -10.23 -0.14
C VAL A 76 5.36 -8.82 -0.57
N LEU A 77 4.64 -8.21 -1.50
CA LEU A 77 4.91 -6.84 -1.95
C LEU A 77 4.72 -5.83 -0.83
N SER A 78 3.65 -5.95 -0.03
CA SER A 78 3.42 -5.07 1.11
C SER A 78 4.53 -5.20 2.16
N LEU A 79 4.97 -6.41 2.47
CA LEU A 79 6.11 -6.64 3.36
C LEU A 79 7.38 -6.00 2.81
N ALA A 80 7.70 -6.22 1.52
CA ALA A 80 8.87 -5.60 0.89
C ALA A 80 8.82 -4.07 0.95
N ILE A 81 7.67 -3.46 0.66
CA ILE A 81 7.47 -2.01 0.77
C ILE A 81 7.67 -1.56 2.23
N GLY A 82 7.12 -2.28 3.21
CA GLY A 82 7.31 -1.97 4.63
C GLY A 82 8.78 -2.02 5.05
N MET A 83 9.54 -3.00 4.57
CA MET A 83 10.99 -3.08 4.77
C MET A 83 11.73 -1.89 4.18
N ILE A 84 11.38 -1.47 2.96
CA ILE A 84 12.00 -0.32 2.28
C ILE A 84 11.69 0.98 3.04
N VAL A 85 10.41 1.23 3.35
CA VAL A 85 9.96 2.43 4.06
C VAL A 85 10.68 2.58 5.40
N THR A 86 10.70 1.52 6.21
CA THR A 86 11.33 1.57 7.53
C THR A 86 12.86 1.67 7.46
N SER A 87 13.48 1.10 6.43
CA SER A 87 14.92 1.26 6.18
C SER A 87 15.26 2.69 5.77
N LEU A 88 14.45 3.33 4.92
CA LEU A 88 14.61 4.73 4.54
C LEU A 88 14.46 5.67 5.74
N ILE A 89 13.49 5.40 6.62
CA ILE A 89 13.31 6.16 7.87
C ILE A 89 14.53 5.98 8.77
N ALA A 90 14.97 4.75 9.00
CA ALA A 90 16.17 4.47 9.79
C ALA A 90 17.45 5.10 9.18
N TYR A 91 17.49 5.26 7.86
CA TYR A 91 18.57 5.97 7.17
C TYR A 91 18.51 7.49 7.45
N SER A 92 17.32 8.11 7.39
CA SER A 92 17.15 9.53 7.76
C SER A 92 17.45 9.83 9.23
N GLU A 93 17.21 8.86 10.13
CA GLU A 93 17.58 8.98 11.55
C GLU A 93 19.11 9.07 11.73
N GLN A 94 19.88 8.40 10.89
CA GLN A 94 21.34 8.41 10.92
C GLN A 94 21.95 9.59 10.12
N HIS A 95 21.23 10.09 9.12
CA HIS A 95 21.67 11.15 8.21
C HIS A 95 20.59 12.23 8.09
N PRO A 96 20.45 13.13 9.10
CA PRO A 96 19.40 14.15 9.12
C PRO A 96 19.38 15.04 7.87
N GLU A 97 20.55 15.30 7.26
CA GLU A 97 20.71 16.07 6.04
C GLU A 97 20.07 15.41 4.80
N LYS A 98 19.74 14.12 4.87
CA LYS A 98 19.07 13.35 3.80
C LYS A 98 17.56 13.23 4.00
N SER A 99 16.99 13.81 5.05
CA SER A 99 15.56 13.64 5.40
C SER A 99 14.62 14.10 4.27
N THR A 100 14.92 15.22 3.61
CA THR A 100 14.15 15.70 2.46
C THR A 100 14.21 14.72 1.29
N LEU A 101 15.38 14.15 1.00
CA LEU A 101 15.53 13.14 -0.05
C LEU A 101 14.74 11.87 0.28
N VAL A 102 14.79 11.42 1.53
CA VAL A 102 13.99 10.28 2.00
C VAL A 102 12.50 10.54 1.83
N LEU A 103 12.00 11.72 2.21
CA LEU A 103 10.61 12.09 2.00
C LEU A 103 10.23 12.04 0.51
N LEU A 104 11.07 12.60 -0.37
CA LEU A 104 10.83 12.56 -1.82
C LEU A 104 10.78 11.13 -2.36
N ILE A 105 11.65 10.23 -1.88
CA ILE A 105 11.63 8.81 -2.25
C ILE A 105 10.35 8.13 -1.78
N LEU A 106 9.87 8.43 -0.56
CA LEU A 106 8.61 7.88 -0.05
C LEU A 106 7.40 8.36 -0.87
N ILE A 107 7.36 9.65 -1.22
CA ILE A 107 6.31 10.21 -2.09
C ILE A 107 6.39 9.59 -3.49
N ALA A 108 7.59 9.48 -4.07
CA ALA A 108 7.78 8.83 -5.36
C ALA A 108 7.33 7.37 -5.33
N GLY A 109 7.66 6.62 -4.27
CA GLY A 109 7.22 5.24 -4.07
C GLY A 109 5.70 5.12 -3.98
N PHE A 110 5.04 6.06 -3.30
CA PHE A 110 3.56 6.14 -3.27
C PHE A 110 2.99 6.35 -4.69
N VAL A 111 3.50 7.33 -5.44
CA VAL A 111 3.04 7.63 -6.80
C VAL A 111 3.27 6.44 -7.73
N VAL A 112 4.44 5.80 -7.66
CA VAL A 112 4.77 4.61 -8.46
C VAL A 112 3.84 3.47 -8.13
N THR A 113 3.52 3.24 -6.86
CA THR A 113 2.59 2.17 -6.45
C THR A 113 1.18 2.41 -6.99
N VAL A 114 0.65 3.63 -6.83
CA VAL A 114 -0.66 4.02 -7.36
C VAL A 114 -0.68 3.89 -8.89
N ALA A 115 0.36 4.37 -9.58
CA ALA A 115 0.45 4.30 -11.03
C ALA A 115 0.56 2.85 -11.53
N ALA A 116 1.40 2.02 -10.91
CA ALA A 116 1.58 0.61 -11.28
C ALA A 116 0.26 -0.16 -11.13
N VAL A 117 -0.46 0.02 -10.02
CA VAL A 117 -1.77 -0.60 -9.83
C VAL A 117 -2.78 -0.06 -10.83
N GLY A 118 -2.83 1.26 -11.04
CA GLY A 118 -3.75 1.88 -12.01
C GLY A 118 -3.52 1.45 -13.46
N MET A 119 -2.27 1.15 -13.83
CA MET A 119 -1.92 0.55 -15.12
C MET A 119 -2.34 -0.92 -15.19
N LEU A 120 -2.10 -1.69 -14.12
CA LEU A 120 -2.52 -3.09 -14.04
C LEU A 120 -4.04 -3.23 -14.15
N THR A 121 -4.80 -2.30 -13.58
CA THR A 121 -6.27 -2.33 -13.55
C THR A 121 -6.93 -1.50 -14.64
N SER A 122 -6.21 -1.10 -15.69
CA SER A 122 -6.75 -0.18 -16.72
C SER A 122 -7.97 -0.75 -17.45
N GLY A 123 -8.03 -2.09 -17.63
CA GLY A 123 -9.16 -2.80 -18.23
C GLY A 123 -10.35 -3.03 -17.30
N PHE A 124 -10.24 -2.62 -16.03
CA PHE A 124 -11.25 -2.85 -14.99
C PHE A 124 -11.77 -1.55 -14.36
N ARG A 125 -11.62 -0.40 -15.03
CA ARG A 125 -11.93 0.92 -14.45
C ARG A 125 -13.38 1.10 -14.00
N GLU A 126 -14.31 0.39 -14.60
CA GLU A 126 -15.73 0.39 -14.20
C GLU A 126 -15.93 -0.29 -12.85
N LEU A 127 -15.11 -1.31 -12.54
CA LEU A 127 -15.16 -2.07 -11.31
C LEU A 127 -14.24 -1.49 -10.23
N LEU A 128 -13.07 -1.00 -10.64
CA LEU A 128 -12.01 -0.40 -9.83
C LEU A 128 -11.67 1.00 -10.35
N PRO A 129 -12.44 2.02 -9.98
CA PRO A 129 -12.16 3.38 -10.42
C PRO A 129 -10.85 3.89 -9.79
N TRP A 130 -10.11 4.72 -10.53
CA TRP A 130 -8.77 5.18 -10.14
C TRP A 130 -8.72 5.86 -8.75
N TRP A 131 -9.78 6.56 -8.37
CA TRP A 131 -9.87 7.24 -7.08
C TRP A 131 -9.84 6.24 -5.92
N SER A 132 -10.38 5.02 -6.10
CA SER A 132 -10.39 3.98 -5.07
C SER A 132 -8.97 3.51 -4.74
N ILE A 133 -8.11 3.42 -5.76
CA ILE A 133 -6.69 3.04 -5.62
C ILE A 133 -5.96 4.09 -4.80
N VAL A 134 -6.22 5.37 -5.08
CA VAL A 134 -5.65 6.49 -4.31
C VAL A 134 -6.09 6.40 -2.85
N VAL A 135 -7.40 6.23 -2.60
CA VAL A 135 -7.94 6.10 -1.23
C VAL A 135 -7.30 4.93 -0.48
N ALA A 136 -7.18 3.76 -1.12
CA ALA A 136 -6.55 2.57 -0.55
C ALA A 136 -5.11 2.85 -0.11
N ASN A 137 -4.31 3.47 -0.99
CA ASN A 137 -2.92 3.77 -0.71
C ASN A 137 -2.78 4.87 0.35
N VAL A 138 -3.65 5.89 0.34
CA VAL A 138 -3.63 6.95 1.36
C VAL A 138 -3.93 6.38 2.74
N LEU A 139 -4.93 5.49 2.86
CA LEU A 139 -5.23 4.81 4.13
C LEU A 139 -4.05 3.96 4.62
N ALA A 140 -3.41 3.22 3.72
CA ALA A 140 -2.20 2.45 4.05
C ALA A 140 -1.08 3.36 4.59
N VAL A 141 -0.82 4.49 3.93
CA VAL A 141 0.19 5.48 4.38
C VAL A 141 -0.19 6.11 5.71
N ILE A 142 -1.46 6.46 5.93
CA ILE A 142 -1.92 7.05 7.19
C ILE A 142 -1.72 6.06 8.34
N PHE A 143 -2.17 4.81 8.19
CA PHE A 143 -2.04 3.81 9.25
C PHE A 143 -0.58 3.46 9.52
N ALA A 144 0.22 3.25 8.48
CA ALA A 144 1.66 2.99 8.61
C ALA A 144 2.40 4.19 9.24
N GLY A 145 2.09 5.40 8.81
CA GLY A 145 2.66 6.64 9.33
C GLY A 145 2.33 6.85 10.81
N MET A 146 1.07 6.64 11.21
CA MET A 146 0.67 6.71 12.62
C MET A 146 1.41 5.68 13.47
N TYR A 147 1.56 4.45 12.98
CA TYR A 147 2.36 3.43 13.66
C TYR A 147 3.82 3.88 13.83
N LEU A 148 4.44 4.39 12.76
CA LEU A 148 5.84 4.82 12.78
C LEU A 148 6.09 6.02 13.68
N VAL A 149 5.22 7.03 13.67
CA VAL A 149 5.33 8.21 14.55
C VAL A 149 5.22 7.79 16.02
N ARG A 150 4.33 6.85 16.35
CA ARG A 150 4.21 6.31 17.72
C ARG A 150 5.42 5.47 18.12
N GLN A 151 5.95 4.66 17.21
CA GLN A 151 7.03 3.74 17.50
C GLN A 151 8.41 4.42 17.47
N ARG A 152 8.57 5.55 16.75
CA ARG A 152 9.81 6.32 16.56
C ARG A 152 9.55 7.81 16.79
N PRO A 153 9.59 8.27 18.06
CA PRO A 153 9.41 9.67 18.39
C PRO A 153 10.40 10.58 17.63
N GLY A 154 9.92 11.71 17.11
CA GLY A 154 10.71 12.65 16.30
C GLY A 154 10.79 12.31 14.80
N THR A 155 10.19 11.21 14.33
CA THR A 155 10.11 10.93 12.87
C THR A 155 9.34 12.03 12.13
N TRP A 156 8.26 12.53 12.73
CA TRP A 156 7.46 13.62 12.17
C TRP A 156 8.26 14.92 12.02
N GLU A 157 9.01 15.30 13.07
CA GLU A 157 9.83 16.51 13.07
C GLU A 157 10.95 16.45 12.03
N ARG A 158 11.58 15.28 11.88
CA ARG A 158 12.67 15.09 10.90
C ARG A 158 12.18 15.10 9.46
N LEU A 159 11.04 14.48 9.19
CA LEU A 159 10.51 14.34 7.82
C LEU A 159 9.68 15.54 7.39
N SER A 160 9.02 16.25 8.31
CA SER A 160 8.16 17.37 7.91
C SER A 160 9.00 18.62 7.63
N PRO A 161 8.91 19.20 6.42
CA PRO A 161 9.55 20.49 6.13
C PRO A 161 8.92 21.66 6.93
N PHE A 162 7.78 21.40 7.59
CA PHE A 162 7.00 22.37 8.35
C PHE A 162 7.25 22.30 9.88
N ALA A 163 7.91 21.26 10.38
CA ALA A 163 8.41 21.26 11.76
C ALA A 163 9.63 22.17 11.81
N GLY A 164 9.37 23.47 11.92
CA GLY A 164 10.40 24.50 11.95
C GLY A 164 11.47 24.23 13.01
N ARG A 165 12.69 24.66 12.70
CA ARG A 165 13.75 24.98 13.65
C ARG A 165 13.23 25.98 14.69
N SER A 166 12.50 25.53 15.69
CA SER A 166 11.96 26.37 16.78
C SER A 166 12.85 26.35 18.03
N ALA A 167 14.16 26.16 17.87
CA ALA A 167 15.12 26.17 18.98
C ALA A 167 16.42 26.89 18.61
N SER A 168 16.29 28.13 18.13
CA SER A 168 17.41 29.08 18.08
C SER A 168 16.87 30.51 18.16
N ALA A 169 16.48 30.91 19.36
CA ALA A 169 16.32 32.30 19.79
C ALA A 169 16.55 32.36 21.31
#